data_AF-A0A928KXQ0-F1
#
_entry.id   AF-A0A928KXQ0-F1
#
_cell.length_a   1.000
_cell.length_b   1.000
_cell.length_c   1.000
_cell.angle_alpha   90.00
_cell.angle_beta   90.00
_cell.angle_gamma   90.00
#
_symmetry.space_group_name_H-M   'P 1'
#
loop_
_entity.id
_entity.type
_entity.pdbx_description
1 polymer ?
#
loop_
_entity_poly.entity_id
_entity_poly.type
_entity_poly.pdbx_seq_one_letter_code
_entity_poly.pdbx_strand_id
1 'polypeptide(L)'
;MTNMKRFTGMLPFLLVLAVLFYLPPLVMVSMGIVLLPFLGILLAVCFFCALIYGILRPFGSFVFALLAGLIFLPSAFIFYAGAWVYAIIYALAALIGGVFGTQIVKLRKKPQ
;
A
#
# COMPACT_ATOMS: atom_id res chain seq x y z
N MET A 1 -24.56 -2.06 -12.46
CA MET A 1 -24.40 -1.40 -11.12
C MET A 1 -23.33 -2.09 -10.25
N THR A 2 -22.27 -2.65 -10.86
CA THR A 2 -21.32 -3.61 -10.24
C THR A 2 -19.94 -3.02 -9.90
N ASN A 3 -19.59 -1.83 -10.42
CA ASN A 3 -18.26 -1.22 -10.22
C ASN A 3 -18.10 -0.46 -8.89
N MET A 4 -19.16 0.17 -8.35
CA MET A 4 -19.05 0.98 -7.12
C MET A 4 -18.70 0.17 -5.86
N LYS A 5 -19.21 -1.06 -5.72
CA LYS A 5 -18.87 -1.94 -4.58
C LYS A 5 -17.40 -2.36 -4.56
N ARG A 6 -16.74 -2.34 -5.73
CA ARG A 6 -15.33 -2.71 -5.88
C ARG A 6 -14.39 -1.61 -5.36
N PHE A 7 -14.73 -0.35 -5.63
CA PHE A 7 -13.97 0.81 -5.16
C PHE A 7 -14.19 1.14 -3.68
N THR A 8 -15.43 1.03 -3.18
CA THR A 8 -15.76 1.34 -1.78
C THR A 8 -15.06 0.42 -0.77
N GLY A 9 -14.72 -0.82 -1.15
CA GLY A 9 -13.95 -1.71 -0.28
C GLY A 9 -12.43 -1.54 -0.35
N MET A 10 -11.91 -0.81 -1.34
CA MET A 10 -10.48 -0.44 -1.42
C MET A 10 -10.19 0.82 -0.60
N LEU A 11 -11.17 1.74 -0.60
CA LEU A 11 -11.11 3.04 0.03
C LEU A 11 -10.58 3.03 1.46
N PRO A 12 -11.04 2.18 2.40
CA PRO A 12 -10.53 2.19 3.77
C PRO A 12 -9.03 1.83 3.85
N PHE A 13 -8.57 0.85 3.06
CA PHE A 13 -7.14 0.49 3.02
C PHE A 13 -6.29 1.61 2.42
N LEU A 14 -6.77 2.25 1.35
CA LEU A 14 -6.11 3.40 0.73
C LEU A 14 -6.04 4.60 1.68
N LEU A 15 -7.09 4.84 2.45
CA LEU A 15 -7.15 5.91 3.45
C LEU A 15 -6.14 5.64 4.57
N VAL A 16 -6.03 4.39 5.04
CA VAL A 16 -5.00 3.98 6.01
C VAL A 16 -3.59 4.24 5.47
N LEU A 17 -3.31 3.87 4.21
CA LEU A 17 -2.02 4.16 3.57
C LEU A 17 -1.77 5.66 3.45
N ALA A 18 -2.76 6.45 3.04
CA ALA A 18 -2.64 7.91 2.95
C ALA A 18 -2.35 8.54 4.32
N VAL A 19 -3.04 8.13 5.37
CA VAL A 19 -2.74 8.62 6.73
C VAL A 19 -1.31 8.24 7.12
N LEU A 20 -0.91 6.98 6.91
CA LEU A 20 0.43 6.51 7.28
C LEU A 20 1.56 7.14 6.46
N PHE A 21 1.33 7.50 5.20
CA PHE A 21 2.34 8.12 4.34
C PHE A 21 2.50 9.62 4.59
N TYR A 22 1.57 10.26 5.31
CA TYR A 22 1.60 11.71 5.51
C TYR A 22 1.68 12.12 6.98
N LEU A 23 0.89 11.52 7.88
CA LEU A 23 0.86 11.93 9.29
C LEU A 23 2.20 11.68 10.02
N PRO A 24 2.75 10.45 10.00
CA PRO A 24 4.00 10.17 10.69
C PRO A 24 5.20 10.96 10.12
N PRO A 25 5.40 11.04 8.79
CA PRO A 25 6.46 11.87 8.21
C PRO A 25 6.36 13.34 8.62
N LEU A 26 5.15 13.90 8.64
CA LEU A 26 4.92 15.28 9.08
C LEU A 26 5.38 15.52 10.52
N VAL A 27 5.05 14.61 11.44
CA VAL A 27 5.47 14.70 12.85
C VAL A 27 6.97 14.50 12.98
N MET A 28 7.55 13.51 12.32
CA MET A 28 8.99 13.20 12.45
C MET A 28 9.88 14.29 11.88
N VAL A 29 9.54 14.88 10.73
CA VAL A 29 10.27 16.03 10.16
C VAL A 29 10.23 17.21 11.12
N SER A 30 9.07 17.49 11.72
CA SER A 30 8.91 18.58 12.70
C SER A 30 9.77 18.39 13.96
N MET A 31 10.12 17.15 14.30
CA MET A 31 10.95 16.78 15.44
C MET A 31 12.44 16.60 15.07
N GLY A 32 12.82 16.83 13.80
CA GLY A 32 14.19 16.60 13.31
C GLY A 32 14.62 15.13 13.27
N ILE A 33 13.68 14.19 13.29
CA ILE A 33 13.96 12.75 13.29
C ILE A 33 14.24 12.27 11.86
N VAL A 34 15.26 11.42 11.70
CA VAL A 34 15.61 10.80 10.42
C VAL A 34 14.51 9.83 9.98
N LEU A 35 13.95 10.05 8.78
CA LEU A 35 12.84 9.24 8.28
C LEU A 35 13.28 7.97 7.52
N LEU A 36 14.57 7.78 7.24
CA LEU A 36 15.08 6.62 6.48
C LEU A 36 14.61 5.25 7.02
N PRO A 37 14.74 4.92 8.33
CA PRO A 37 14.24 3.65 8.85
C PRO A 37 12.70 3.52 8.76
N PHE A 38 12.00 4.65 8.73
CA PHE A 38 10.54 4.67 8.60
C PHE A 38 10.06 4.19 7.24
N LEU A 39 10.85 4.35 6.16
CA LEU A 39 10.50 3.78 4.85
C LEU A 39 10.40 2.26 4.89
N GLY A 40 11.27 1.58 5.64
CA GLY A 40 11.21 0.13 5.80
C GLY A 40 9.91 -0.32 6.50
N ILE A 41 9.52 0.39 7.55
CA ILE A 41 8.29 0.12 8.30
C ILE A 41 7.07 0.36 7.40
N LEU A 42 7.02 1.50 6.70
CA LEU A 42 5.96 1.79 5.75
C LEU A 42 5.88 0.73 4.66
N LEU A 43 7.02 0.19 4.20
CA LEU A 43 7.04 -0.80 3.13
C LEU A 43 6.42 -2.11 3.60
N ALA A 44 6.76 -2.54 4.81
CA ALA A 44 6.15 -3.70 5.45
C ALA A 44 4.63 -3.51 5.62
N VAL A 45 4.18 -2.36 6.15
CA VAL A 45 2.75 -2.08 6.36
C VAL A 45 2.00 -2.05 5.02
N CYS A 46 2.57 -1.43 3.99
CA CYS A 46 2.02 -1.40 2.64
C CYS A 46 1.86 -2.82 2.07
N PHE A 47 2.88 -3.67 2.24
CA PHE A 47 2.84 -5.07 1.83
C PHE A 47 1.72 -5.85 2.55
N PHE A 48 1.63 -5.74 3.88
CA PHE A 48 0.59 -6.44 4.66
C PHE A 48 -0.82 -5.96 4.34
N CYS A 49 -1.02 -4.64 4.17
CA CYS A 49 -2.31 -4.10 3.73
C CYS A 49 -2.71 -4.68 2.36
N ALA A 50 -1.77 -4.73 1.41
CA ALA A 50 -2.03 -5.30 0.10
C ALA A 50 -2.31 -6.80 0.16
N LEU A 51 -1.62 -7.53 1.03
CA LEU A 51 -1.83 -8.96 1.26
C LEU A 51 -3.23 -9.25 1.81
N ILE A 52 -3.64 -8.54 2.85
CA ILE A 52 -4.99 -8.65 3.42
C ILE A 52 -6.04 -8.29 2.36
N TYR A 53 -5.80 -7.18 1.64
CA TYR A 53 -6.67 -6.76 0.55
C TYR A 53 -6.79 -7.83 -0.56
N GLY A 54 -5.68 -8.47 -0.94
CA GLY A 54 -5.64 -9.54 -1.94
C GLY A 54 -6.40 -10.80 -1.50
N ILE A 55 -6.38 -11.13 -0.20
CA ILE A 55 -7.19 -12.21 0.38
C ILE A 55 -8.69 -11.87 0.30
N LEU A 56 -9.06 -10.64 0.65
CA LEU A 56 -10.45 -10.20 0.62
C LEU A 56 -10.98 -10.05 -0.82
N ARG A 57 -10.11 -9.67 -1.77
CA ARG A 57 -10.47 -9.32 -3.16
C ARG A 57 -9.43 -9.81 -4.17
N PRO A 58 -9.47 -11.09 -4.56
CA PRO A 58 -8.43 -11.76 -5.37
C PRO A 58 -8.28 -11.29 -6.83
N PHE A 59 -8.98 -10.25 -7.26
CA PHE A 59 -8.87 -9.68 -8.61
C PHE A 59 -8.65 -8.16 -8.61
N GLY A 60 -8.41 -7.53 -7.45
CA GLY A 60 -8.27 -6.08 -7.32
C GLY A 60 -6.83 -5.58 -7.11
N SER A 61 -5.86 -6.48 -6.99
CA SER A 61 -4.53 -6.17 -6.45
C SER A 61 -3.70 -5.20 -7.32
N PHE A 62 -3.88 -5.21 -8.65
CA PHE A 62 -3.13 -4.32 -9.54
C PHE A 62 -3.52 -2.85 -9.35
N VAL A 63 -4.82 -2.55 -9.32
CA VAL A 63 -5.31 -1.17 -9.11
C VAL A 63 -4.91 -0.67 -7.72
N PHE A 64 -4.99 -1.52 -6.70
CA PHE A 64 -4.55 -1.17 -5.35
C PHE A 64 -3.07 -0.80 -5.31
N ALA A 65 -2.21 -1.61 -5.94
CA ALA A 65 -0.77 -1.38 -6.00
C ALA A 65 -0.40 -0.06 -6.69
N LEU A 66 -1.07 0.23 -7.81
CA LEU A 66 -0.86 1.46 -8.57
C LEU A 66 -1.28 2.70 -7.75
N LEU A 67 -2.42 2.62 -7.07
CA LEU A 67 -2.88 3.69 -6.18
C LEU A 67 -1.98 3.86 -4.95
N ALA A 68 -1.46 2.77 -4.36
CA ALA A 68 -0.53 2.85 -3.23
C ALA A 68 0.75 3.61 -3.59
N GLY A 69 1.36 3.30 -4.73
CA GLY A 69 2.52 4.04 -5.24
C GLY A 69 2.17 5.51 -5.55
N LEU A 70 1.00 5.76 -6.13
CA LEU A 70 0.55 7.10 -6.45
C LEU A 70 0.31 7.96 -5.21
N ILE A 71 -0.19 7.39 -4.11
CA ILE A 71 -0.36 8.10 -2.83
C ILE A 71 1.00 8.39 -2.18
N PHE A 72 1.98 7.52 -2.33
CA PHE A 72 3.33 7.77 -1.80
C PHE A 72 4.07 8.86 -2.60
N LEU A 73 3.80 8.98 -3.90
CA LEU A 73 4.58 9.85 -4.79
C LEU A 73 4.62 11.33 -4.32
N PRO A 74 3.51 12.01 -3.95
CA PRO A 74 3.59 13.36 -3.43
C PRO A 74 4.26 13.41 -2.04
N SER A 75 4.06 12.41 -1.18
CA SER A 75 4.77 12.30 0.10
C SER A 75 6.30 12.27 -0.10
N ALA A 76 6.79 11.58 -1.14
CA ALA A 76 8.21 11.53 -1.48
C ALA A 76 8.82 12.92 -1.77
N PHE A 77 8.07 13.80 -2.45
CA PHE A 77 8.52 15.16 -2.75
C PHE A 77 8.39 16.11 -1.55
N ILE A 78 7.41 15.89 -0.67
CA ILE A 78 7.18 16.75 0.49
C ILE A 78 8.16 16.44 1.63
N PHE A 79 8.38 15.15 1.95
CA PHE A 79 9.09 14.75 3.17
C PHE A 79 10.45 14.08 2.94
N TYR A 80 10.70 13.56 1.74
CA TYR A 80 11.85 12.69 1.47
C TYR A 80 12.81 13.23 0.41
N ALA A 81 12.88 14.55 0.25
CA ALA A 81 13.76 15.22 -0.71
C ALA A 81 13.65 14.66 -2.15
N GLY A 82 12.44 14.26 -2.56
CA GLY A 82 12.20 13.72 -3.90
C GLY A 82 12.65 12.27 -4.07
N ALA A 83 12.61 11.44 -3.04
CA ALA A 83 12.89 10.01 -3.12
C ALA A 83 11.79 9.21 -3.86
N TRP A 84 11.46 9.61 -5.08
CA TRP A 84 10.38 9.09 -5.92
C TRP A 84 10.57 7.61 -6.28
N VAL A 85 11.81 7.12 -6.29
CA VAL A 85 12.15 5.71 -6.58
C VAL A 85 11.43 4.78 -5.61
N TYR A 86 11.22 5.20 -4.36
CA TYR A 86 10.49 4.39 -3.40
C TYR A 86 9.01 4.23 -3.78
N ALA A 87 8.37 5.17 -4.49
CA ALA A 87 7.00 5.00 -4.97
C ALA A 87 6.85 3.73 -5.83
N ILE A 88 7.86 3.44 -6.66
CA ILE A 88 7.92 2.22 -7.48
C ILE A 88 8.10 1.00 -6.57
N ILE A 89 8.98 1.09 -5.57
CA ILE A 89 9.23 0.01 -4.60
C ILE A 89 7.94 -0.32 -3.82
N TYR A 90 7.19 0.67 -3.34
CA TYR A 90 5.90 0.49 -2.66
C TYR A 90 4.84 -0.11 -3.58
N ALA A 91 4.76 0.34 -4.83
CA ALA A 91 3.83 -0.23 -5.82
C ALA A 91 4.15 -1.70 -6.08
N LEU A 92 5.43 -2.05 -6.26
CA LEU A 92 5.87 -3.44 -6.44
C LEU A 92 5.58 -4.29 -5.20
N ALA A 93 5.90 -3.80 -4.01
CA ALA A 93 5.60 -4.50 -2.77
C ALA A 93 4.10 -4.74 -2.58
N ALA A 94 3.27 -3.74 -2.86
CA ALA A 94 1.81 -3.88 -2.83
C ALA A 94 1.31 -4.89 -3.89
N LEU A 95 1.90 -4.90 -5.09
CA LEU A 95 1.55 -5.86 -6.12
C LEU A 95 1.89 -7.29 -5.68
N ILE A 96 3.10 -7.50 -5.17
CA ILE A 96 3.56 -8.80 -4.65
C ILE A 96 2.64 -9.25 -3.51
N GLY A 97 2.47 -8.43 -2.47
CA GLY A 97 1.61 -8.76 -1.32
C GLY A 97 0.19 -9.09 -1.77
N GLY A 98 -0.39 -8.26 -2.65
CA GLY A 98 -1.70 -8.48 -3.21
C GLY A 98 -1.81 -9.79 -4.01
N VAL A 99 -0.83 -10.12 -4.86
CA VAL A 99 -0.80 -11.39 -5.62
C VAL A 99 -0.71 -12.58 -4.67
N PHE A 100 0.22 -12.55 -3.70
CA PHE A 100 0.33 -13.59 -2.67
C PHE A 100 -0.98 -13.81 -1.91
N GLY A 101 -1.65 -12.73 -1.50
CA GLY A 101 -2.97 -12.80 -0.88
C GLY A 101 -4.00 -13.53 -1.75
N THR A 102 -4.01 -13.27 -3.05
CA THR A 102 -4.91 -13.96 -3.99
C THR A 102 -4.59 -15.46 -4.13
N GLN A 103 -3.30 -15.82 -4.13
CA GLN A 103 -2.85 -17.20 -4.27
C GLN A 103 -3.21 -18.02 -3.02
N ILE A 104 -3.09 -17.44 -1.81
CA ILE A 104 -3.51 -18.08 -0.56
C ILE A 104 -5.00 -18.49 -0.63
N VAL A 105 -5.86 -17.65 -1.21
CA VAL A 105 -7.29 -17.96 -1.37
C VAL A 105 -7.51 -19.05 -2.42
N LYS A 106 -6.77 -19.02 -3.54
CA LYS A 106 -6.84 -20.08 -4.56
C LYS A 106 -6.43 -21.44 -4.00
N LEU A 107 -5.36 -21.49 -3.21
CA LEU A 107 -4.89 -22.70 -2.54
C LEU A 107 -5.91 -23.26 -1.55
N ARG A 108 -6.63 -22.38 -0.82
CA ARG A 108 -7.70 -22.78 0.11
C ARG A 108 -8.96 -23.32 -0.58
N LYS A 109 -9.23 -22.90 -1.83
CA LYS A 109 -10.42 -23.31 -2.60
C LYS A 109 -10.23 -24.57 -3.43
N LYS A 110 -9.03 -25.16 -3.46
CA LYS A 110 -8.83 -26.47 -4.08
C LYS A 110 -9.56 -27.50 -3.22
N PRO A 111 -10.65 -28.14 -3.68
CA PRO A 111 -11.23 -29.26 -2.94
C PRO A 111 -10.19 -30.38 -2.93
N GLN A 112 -9.98 -30.98 -1.75
CA GLN A 112 -9.40 -32.32 -1.67
C GLN A 112 -10.39 -33.32 -2.25
#